data_AF-A0A7S0MA86-F1
#
_entry.id   AF-A0A7S0MA86-F1
#
_cell.length_a   1.000
_cell.length_b   1.000
_cell.length_c   1.000
_cell.angle_alpha   90.00
_cell.angle_beta   90.00
_cell.angle_gamma   90.00
#
_symmetry.space_group_name_H-M   'P 1'
#
loop_
_entity.id
_entity.type
_entity.pdbx_description
1 polymer ?
#
loop_
_entity_poly.entity_id
_entity_poly.type
_entity_poly.pdbx_seq_one_letter_code
_entity_poly.pdbx_strand_id
1 'polypeptide(L)'
;SMPLTPQYRYEQDDESCTVFVSLTSAAAATRNTRVFCSDACIQVTCPPYFLQIDLLEDVDSAITTTNIAPGLATIKVFKRTPKLWSQLIAVGNTQEIKERRDRAKKDKEMQEAKALEDLKEKKRQDDDYVFHKQWDLEKEEKRTVERQAALHKRSAEEDLDKWVAETEGKDTSQATSSEPIVTYFDRQVLPDPMNKSDLAAQDGDDDDPDAIPLPAAYHAKTLRSSVLQHASKKNPLPAFDIREPKTKPKAEEPSKALLKADGE
;
A
#
# COMPACT_ATOMS: atom_id res chain seq x y z
N SER A 1 16.91 27.24 -29.82
CA SER A 1 17.99 27.63 -28.90
C SER A 1 18.93 26.44 -28.74
N MET A 2 20.23 26.58 -29.03
CA MET A 2 21.19 25.50 -28.83
C MET A 2 21.44 25.30 -27.32
N PRO A 3 21.51 24.05 -26.83
CA PRO A 3 21.78 23.80 -25.42
C PRO A 3 23.22 24.21 -25.07
N LEU A 4 23.41 24.82 -23.90
CA LEU A 4 24.73 25.20 -23.41
C LEU A 4 25.41 23.99 -22.74
N THR A 5 26.70 23.81 -22.97
CA THR A 5 27.47 22.80 -22.24
C THR A 5 27.98 23.39 -20.93
N PRO A 6 27.58 22.86 -19.76
CA PRO A 6 28.07 23.34 -18.47
C PRO A 6 29.54 22.93 -18.26
N GLN A 7 30.26 23.69 -17.44
CA GLN A 7 31.60 23.29 -17.00
C GLN A 7 31.49 22.14 -16.01
N TYR A 8 32.38 21.15 -16.13
CA TYR A 8 32.46 20.04 -15.20
C TYR A 8 33.90 19.79 -14.77
N ARG A 9 34.05 19.25 -13.57
CA ARG A 9 35.30 18.73 -12.99
C ARG A 9 35.02 17.30 -12.53
N TYR A 10 36.02 16.45 -12.52
CA TYR A 10 35.90 15.12 -11.95
C TYR A 10 37.08 14.81 -11.04
N GLU A 11 36.82 13.96 -10.06
CA GLU A 11 37.80 13.37 -9.16
C GLU A 11 37.60 11.85 -9.21
N GLN A 12 38.68 11.10 -9.05
CA GLN A 12 38.62 9.64 -9.14
C GLN A 12 39.51 9.01 -8.10
N ASP A 13 39.02 7.88 -7.60
CA ASP A 13 39.73 6.91 -6.81
C ASP A 13 39.86 5.61 -7.62
N ASP A 14 40.51 4.59 -7.06
CA ASP A 14 40.60 3.29 -7.72
C ASP A 14 39.23 2.63 -7.89
N GLU A 15 38.31 2.84 -6.95
CA GLU A 15 36.98 2.20 -6.92
C GLU A 15 35.85 3.11 -7.39
N SER A 16 35.99 4.44 -7.29
CA SER A 16 34.89 5.37 -7.56
C SER A 16 35.33 6.56 -8.40
N CYS A 17 34.37 7.20 -9.07
CA CYS A 17 34.59 8.46 -9.76
C CYS A 17 33.46 9.43 -9.41
N THR A 18 33.83 10.65 -9.04
CA THR A 18 32.88 11.71 -8.69
C THR A 18 32.97 12.82 -9.72
N VAL A 19 31.85 13.12 -10.38
CA VAL A 19 31.71 14.20 -11.36
C VAL A 19 30.95 15.36 -10.74
N PHE A 20 31.56 16.53 -10.78
CA PHE A 20 31.04 17.81 -10.33
C PHE A 20 30.65 18.66 -11.55
N VAL A 21 29.36 18.96 -11.70
CA VAL A 21 28.85 19.78 -12.81
C VAL A 21 28.39 21.12 -12.27
N SER A 22 29.05 22.19 -12.69
CA SER A 22 28.75 23.56 -12.29
C SER A 22 27.59 24.11 -13.12
N LEU A 23 26.50 24.48 -12.44
CA LEU A 23 25.27 25.00 -13.05
C LEU A 23 25.09 26.47 -12.64
N THR A 24 25.68 27.40 -13.41
CA THR A 24 25.80 28.84 -13.04
C THR A 24 24.47 29.61 -13.01
N SER A 25 23.37 29.05 -13.51
CA SER A 25 22.11 29.80 -13.60
C SER A 25 21.37 29.86 -12.26
N ALA A 26 20.78 31.03 -11.95
CA ALA A 26 19.78 31.24 -10.90
C ALA A 26 18.54 30.32 -11.02
N ALA A 27 18.41 29.60 -12.14
CA ALA A 27 17.47 28.49 -12.35
C ALA A 27 17.94 27.14 -11.80
N ALA A 28 18.96 27.12 -10.93
CA ALA A 28 19.42 25.98 -10.13
C ALA A 28 18.40 25.46 -9.10
N ALA A 29 17.11 25.54 -9.42
CA ALA A 29 16.09 24.82 -8.71
C ALA A 29 16.27 23.33 -9.04
N THR A 30 16.72 22.57 -8.04
CA THR A 30 16.72 21.09 -7.98
C THR A 30 15.58 20.43 -8.75
N ARG A 31 14.42 21.08 -8.82
CA ARG A 31 13.21 20.67 -9.56
C ARG A 31 13.40 20.39 -11.06
N ASN A 32 14.23 21.16 -11.78
CA ASN A 32 14.36 21.03 -13.24
C ASN A 32 15.61 20.27 -13.69
N THR A 33 16.49 19.91 -12.75
CA THR A 33 17.68 19.13 -13.04
C THR A 33 17.33 17.65 -13.04
N ARG A 34 17.60 16.99 -14.18
CA ARG A 34 17.47 15.54 -14.32
C ARG A 34 18.85 14.96 -14.56
N VAL A 35 19.24 14.01 -13.71
CA VAL A 35 20.47 13.23 -13.89
C VAL A 35 20.07 11.82 -14.25
N PHE A 36 20.59 11.34 -15.37
CA PHE A 36 20.47 9.95 -15.78
C PHE A 36 21.87 9.34 -15.82
N CYS A 37 22.09 8.31 -15.01
CA CYS A 37 23.31 7.52 -15.03
C CYS A 37 22.99 6.11 -15.53
N SER A 38 23.74 5.64 -16.52
CA SER A 38 23.72 4.27 -17.02
C SER A 38 25.15 3.73 -16.96
N ASP A 39 25.32 2.42 -17.11
CA ASP A 39 26.62 1.75 -16.98
C ASP A 39 27.70 2.37 -17.88
N ALA A 40 27.32 2.89 -19.04
CA ALA A 40 28.27 3.43 -20.02
C ALA A 40 28.30 4.97 -20.10
N CYS A 41 27.32 5.68 -19.55
CA CYS A 41 27.19 7.12 -19.77
C CYS A 41 26.47 7.87 -18.63
N ILE A 42 26.86 9.12 -18.44
CA ILE A 42 26.22 10.07 -17.53
C ILE A 42 25.58 11.18 -18.36
N GLN A 43 24.32 11.50 -18.09
CA GLN A 43 23.55 12.52 -18.77
C GLN A 43 22.98 13.47 -17.72
N VAL A 44 23.25 14.76 -17.88
CA VAL A 44 22.73 15.81 -17.00
C VAL A 44 21.95 16.79 -17.86
N THR A 45 20.66 16.87 -17.59
CA THR A 45 19.73 17.78 -18.28
C THR A 45 19.25 18.84 -17.30
N CYS A 46 19.53 20.10 -17.59
CA CYS A 46 19.07 21.22 -16.77
C CYS A 46 18.90 22.45 -17.65
N PRO A 47 17.71 22.71 -18.24
CA PRO A 47 17.53 23.78 -19.22
C PRO A 47 18.09 25.14 -18.73
N PRO A 48 18.92 25.85 -19.54
CA PRO A 48 19.31 25.58 -20.92
C PRO A 48 20.52 24.64 -21.11
N TYR A 49 21.05 24.06 -20.03
CA TYR A 49 22.23 23.20 -20.04
C TYR A 49 21.91 21.74 -20.38
N PHE A 50 22.80 21.13 -21.16
CA PHE A 50 22.82 19.68 -21.41
C PHE A 50 24.27 19.19 -21.43
N LEU A 51 24.53 18.10 -20.71
CA LEU A 51 25.82 17.44 -20.65
C LEU A 51 25.61 15.94 -20.84
N GLN A 52 26.38 15.35 -21.74
CA GLN A 52 26.46 13.91 -21.92
C GLN A 52 27.93 13.50 -21.90
N ILE A 53 28.29 12.60 -20.99
CA ILE A 53 29.64 12.06 -20.83
C ILE A 53 29.55 10.56 -21.07
N ASP A 54 30.24 10.08 -22.09
CA ASP A 54 30.42 8.65 -22.33
C ASP A 54 31.65 8.18 -21.55
N LEU A 55 31.46 7.31 -20.56
CA LEU A 55 32.50 6.89 -19.62
C LEU A 55 33.52 5.96 -20.29
N LEU A 56 34.78 5.97 -19.87
CA LEU A 56 35.81 5.10 -20.44
C LEU A 56 35.50 3.60 -20.28
N GLU A 57 35.13 3.19 -19.06
CA GLU A 57 34.75 1.82 -18.70
C GLU A 57 33.33 1.81 -18.11
N ASP A 58 32.79 0.62 -17.88
CA ASP A 58 31.44 0.46 -17.34
C ASP A 58 31.41 0.69 -15.82
N VAL A 59 30.36 1.36 -15.36
CA VAL A 59 30.09 1.65 -13.94
C VAL A 59 28.90 0.87 -13.44
N ASP A 60 28.82 0.71 -12.12
CA ASP A 60 27.65 0.16 -11.45
C ASP A 60 26.57 1.24 -11.29
N SER A 61 25.55 1.17 -12.12
CA SER A 61 24.41 2.10 -12.06
C SER A 61 23.53 1.89 -10.82
N ALA A 62 23.58 0.73 -10.15
CA ALA A 62 22.74 0.43 -8.98
C ALA A 62 23.22 1.11 -7.70
N ILE A 63 24.53 1.31 -7.55
CA ILE A 63 25.15 1.90 -6.34
C ILE A 63 25.43 3.41 -6.54
N THR A 64 25.18 3.93 -7.73
CA THR A 64 25.45 5.33 -8.07
C THR A 64 24.66 6.29 -7.19
N THR A 65 25.36 7.27 -6.59
CA THR A 65 24.75 8.30 -5.74
C THR A 65 24.76 9.64 -6.47
N THR A 66 23.61 10.29 -6.55
CA THR A 66 23.48 11.63 -7.14
C THR A 66 23.00 12.62 -6.09
N ASN A 67 23.74 13.71 -5.91
CA ASN A 67 23.37 14.83 -5.06
C ASN A 67 23.24 16.09 -5.92
N ILE A 68 22.06 16.71 -5.90
CA ILE A 68 21.79 17.95 -6.64
C ILE A 68 21.66 19.07 -5.62
N ALA A 69 22.68 19.92 -5.55
CA ALA A 69 22.67 21.14 -4.77
C ALA A 69 22.39 22.35 -5.68
N PRO A 70 21.90 23.48 -5.13
CA PRO A 70 21.77 24.71 -5.89
C PRO A 70 23.12 25.13 -6.49
N GLY A 71 23.24 25.04 -7.82
CA GLY A 71 24.39 25.45 -8.60
C GLY A 71 25.45 24.36 -8.82
N LEU A 72 25.28 23.18 -8.23
CA LEU A 72 26.24 22.09 -8.32
C LEU A 72 25.55 20.72 -8.31
N ALA A 73 25.72 19.95 -9.38
CA ALA A 73 25.34 18.53 -9.39
C ALA A 73 26.57 17.66 -9.13
N THR A 74 26.52 16.86 -8.08
CA THR A 74 27.58 15.91 -7.69
C THR A 74 27.09 14.49 -7.97
N ILE A 75 27.80 13.78 -8.84
CA ILE A 75 27.42 12.44 -9.29
C ILE A 75 28.57 11.50 -8.95
N LYS A 76 28.36 10.61 -7.98
CA LYS A 76 29.35 9.61 -7.57
C LYS A 76 28.97 8.26 -8.17
N VAL A 77 29.76 7.80 -9.12
CA VAL A 77 29.64 6.49 -9.76
C VAL A 77 30.69 5.52 -9.22
N PHE A 78 30.35 4.25 -9.14
CA PHE A 78 31.27 3.19 -8.72
C PHE A 78 31.74 2.41 -9.94
N LYS A 79 33.04 2.20 -10.05
CA LYS A 79 33.65 1.48 -11.17
C LYS A 79 33.37 -0.01 -11.00
N ARG A 80 33.04 -0.70 -12.10
CA ARG A 80 32.88 -2.15 -12.06
C ARG A 80 34.22 -2.87 -11.88
N THR A 81 35.28 -2.29 -12.45
CA THR A 81 36.66 -2.75 -12.35
C THR A 81 37.47 -1.72 -11.57
N PRO A 82 38.07 -2.09 -10.41
CA PRO A 82 38.85 -1.15 -9.62
C PRO A 82 40.15 -0.82 -10.37
N LYS A 83 40.21 0.39 -10.93
CA LYS A 83 41.30 0.86 -11.79
C LYS A 83 41.25 2.38 -11.94
N LEU A 84 42.40 3.02 -11.89
CA LEU A 84 42.52 4.44 -12.22
C LEU A 84 42.31 4.66 -13.72
N TRP A 85 41.39 5.54 -14.10
CA TRP A 85 41.13 5.85 -15.50
C TRP A 85 42.11 6.93 -15.97
N SER A 86 42.72 6.76 -17.14
CA SER A 86 43.58 7.80 -17.72
C SER A 86 42.78 9.06 -18.12
N GLN A 87 41.51 8.87 -18.43
CA GLN A 87 40.57 9.90 -18.86
C GLN A 87 39.14 9.45 -18.51
N LEU A 88 38.25 10.42 -18.27
CA LEU A 88 36.85 10.12 -17.99
C LEU A 88 36.08 9.68 -19.23
N ILE A 89 36.40 10.28 -20.39
CA ILE A 89 35.66 10.09 -21.63
C ILE A 89 36.24 8.92 -22.43
N ALA A 90 35.38 8.05 -22.96
CA ALA A 90 35.80 7.03 -23.92
C ALA A 90 36.37 7.68 -25.20
N VAL A 91 37.60 7.32 -25.57
CA VAL A 91 38.23 7.73 -26.84
C VAL A 91 38.22 6.52 -27.77
N GLY A 92 37.61 6.68 -28.94
CA GLY A 92 37.46 5.60 -29.91
C GLY A 92 36.49 5.94 -31.03
N ASN A 93 36.05 4.90 -31.74
CA ASN A 93 35.09 5.02 -32.84
C ASN A 93 33.72 5.49 -32.33
N THR A 94 33.21 6.58 -32.90
CA THR A 94 31.91 7.19 -32.53
C THR A 94 30.76 6.20 -32.63
N GLN A 95 30.81 5.26 -33.59
CA GLN A 95 29.75 4.26 -33.76
C GLN A 95 29.73 3.25 -32.60
N GLU A 96 30.88 2.72 -32.21
CA GLU A 96 31.01 1.78 -31.09
C GLU A 96 30.58 2.42 -29.76
N ILE A 97 30.97 3.68 -29.53
CA ILE A 97 30.55 4.44 -28.33
C ILE A 97 29.03 4.62 -28.31
N LYS A 98 28.42 4.94 -29.46
CA LYS A 98 26.97 5.09 -29.58
C LYS A 98 26.25 3.76 -29.35
N GLU A 99 26.72 2.67 -29.93
CA GLU A 99 26.14 1.34 -29.73
C GLU A 99 26.25 0.86 -28.28
N ARG A 100 27.40 1.11 -27.63
CA ARG A 100 27.58 0.80 -26.20
C ARG A 100 26.60 1.59 -25.35
N ARG A 101 26.41 2.88 -25.65
CA ARG A 101 25.43 3.74 -24.97
C ARG A 101 24.00 3.25 -25.15
N ASP A 102 23.62 2.91 -26.38
CA ASP A 102 22.25 2.46 -26.69
C ASP A 102 21.95 1.11 -26.04
N ARG A 103 22.95 0.22 -25.93
CA ARG A 103 22.85 -1.02 -25.16
C ARG A 103 22.64 -0.76 -23.67
N ALA A 104 23.50 0.06 -23.07
CA ALA A 104 23.42 0.38 -21.65
C ALA A 104 22.11 1.12 -21.26
N LYS A 105 21.55 1.92 -22.19
CA LYS A 105 20.22 2.52 -22.02
C LYS A 105 19.11 1.47 -22.03
N LYS A 106 19.11 0.57 -23.03
CA LYS A 106 18.11 -0.50 -23.13
C LYS A 106 18.14 -1.44 -21.93
N ASP A 107 19.34 -1.79 -21.47
CA ASP A 107 19.50 -2.67 -20.31
C ASP A 107 18.92 -2.02 -19.05
N LYS A 108 19.17 -0.71 -18.86
CA LYS A 108 18.59 0.04 -17.75
C LYS A 108 17.07 0.17 -17.86
N GLU A 109 16.54 0.50 -19.04
CA GLU A 109 15.09 0.56 -19.29
C GLU A 109 14.41 -0.79 -19.01
N MET A 110 15.06 -1.90 -19.39
CA MET A 110 14.56 -3.24 -19.11
C MET A 110 14.56 -3.56 -17.61
N GLN A 111 15.60 -3.15 -16.87
CA GLN A 111 15.64 -3.31 -15.41
C GLN A 111 14.56 -2.47 -14.71
N GLU A 112 14.36 -1.23 -15.13
CA GLU A 112 13.31 -0.35 -14.62
C GLU A 112 11.91 -0.91 -14.91
N ALA A 113 11.68 -1.46 -16.11
CA ALA A 113 10.42 -2.10 -16.47
C ALA A 113 10.12 -3.33 -15.59
N LYS A 114 11.11 -4.20 -15.37
CA LYS A 114 10.98 -5.37 -14.48
C LYS A 114 10.66 -4.95 -13.04
N ALA A 115 11.35 -3.92 -12.53
CA ALA A 115 11.09 -3.41 -11.18
C ALA A 115 9.66 -2.84 -11.04
N LEU A 116 9.12 -2.22 -12.09
CA LEU A 116 7.74 -1.73 -12.12
C LEU A 116 6.73 -2.88 -12.13
N GLU A 117 7.00 -3.93 -12.91
CA GLU A 117 6.17 -5.14 -12.95
C GLU A 117 6.16 -5.85 -11.58
N ASP A 118 7.31 -6.01 -10.95
CA ASP A 118 7.44 -6.61 -9.62
C ASP A 118 6.68 -5.80 -8.56
N LEU A 119 6.72 -4.46 -8.64
CA LEU A 119 5.97 -3.58 -7.73
C LEU A 119 4.46 -3.71 -7.94
N LYS A 120 4.02 -3.79 -9.20
CA LYS A 120 2.61 -3.98 -9.56
C LYS A 120 2.10 -5.33 -9.09
N GLU A 121 2.91 -6.37 -9.25
CA GLU A 121 2.60 -7.73 -8.80
C GLU A 121 2.47 -7.79 -7.27
N LYS A 122 3.43 -7.21 -6.54
CA LYS A 122 3.36 -7.12 -5.07
C LYS A 122 2.12 -6.38 -4.60
N LYS A 123 1.78 -5.26 -5.24
CA LYS A 123 0.57 -4.51 -4.91
C LYS A 123 -0.68 -5.35 -5.13
N ARG A 124 -0.76 -6.11 -6.24
CA ARG A 124 -1.88 -7.03 -6.50
C ARG A 124 -1.98 -8.10 -5.40
N GLN A 125 -0.86 -8.72 -5.02
CA GLN A 125 -0.84 -9.73 -3.95
C GLN A 125 -1.26 -9.16 -2.60
N ASP A 126 -0.84 -7.94 -2.27
CA ASP A 126 -1.26 -7.25 -1.05
C ASP A 126 -2.76 -6.93 -1.08
N ASP A 127 -3.27 -6.43 -2.21
CA ASP A 127 -4.70 -6.14 -2.40
C ASP A 127 -5.56 -7.41 -2.28
N ASP A 128 -5.15 -8.51 -2.93
CA ASP A 128 -5.82 -9.82 -2.85
C ASP A 128 -5.81 -10.36 -1.41
N TYR A 129 -4.68 -10.24 -0.70
CA TYR A 129 -4.58 -10.65 0.69
C TYR A 129 -5.52 -9.87 1.60
N VAL A 130 -5.59 -8.54 1.45
CA VAL A 130 -6.49 -7.68 2.22
C VAL A 130 -7.95 -8.04 1.93
N PHE A 131 -8.29 -8.22 0.64
CA PHE A 131 -9.64 -8.60 0.22
C PHE A 131 -10.08 -9.93 0.85
N HIS A 132 -9.25 -10.97 0.76
CA HIS A 132 -9.57 -12.28 1.35
C HIS A 132 -9.70 -12.21 2.88
N LYS A 133 -8.87 -11.40 3.55
CA LYS A 133 -9.00 -11.21 5.00
C LYS A 133 -10.29 -10.52 5.39
N GLN A 134 -10.71 -9.51 4.63
CA GLN A 134 -11.98 -8.83 4.85
C GLN A 134 -13.15 -9.79 4.61
N TRP A 135 -13.11 -10.55 3.52
CA TRP A 135 -14.12 -11.55 3.20
C TRP A 135 -14.29 -12.61 4.30
N ASP A 136 -13.18 -13.11 4.85
CA ASP A 136 -13.20 -14.07 5.96
C ASP A 136 -13.87 -13.48 7.21
N LEU A 137 -13.60 -12.21 7.53
CA LEU A 137 -14.22 -11.51 8.66
C LEU A 137 -15.72 -11.32 8.44
N GLU A 138 -16.13 -10.82 7.28
CA GLU A 138 -17.54 -10.62 6.94
C GLU A 138 -18.32 -11.94 6.97
N LYS A 139 -17.71 -13.04 6.54
CA LYS A 139 -18.32 -14.38 6.59
C LYS A 139 -18.52 -14.86 8.02
N GLU A 140 -17.56 -14.60 8.91
CA GLU A 140 -17.70 -14.96 10.32
C GLU A 140 -18.75 -14.09 11.03
N GLU A 141 -18.76 -12.78 10.77
CA GLU A 141 -19.79 -11.87 11.29
C GLU A 141 -21.18 -12.30 10.84
N LYS A 142 -21.38 -12.58 9.54
CA LYS A 142 -22.65 -13.08 9.02
C LYS A 142 -23.11 -14.36 9.73
N ARG A 143 -22.21 -15.32 9.95
CA ARG A 143 -22.52 -16.56 10.70
C ARG A 143 -22.94 -16.27 12.14
N THR A 144 -22.32 -15.29 12.80
CA THR A 144 -22.71 -14.91 14.17
C THR A 144 -24.11 -14.29 14.20
N VAL A 145 -24.42 -13.41 13.25
CA VAL A 145 -25.74 -12.78 13.11
C VAL A 145 -26.80 -13.83 12.81
N GLU A 146 -26.55 -14.75 11.88
CA GLU A 146 -27.47 -15.84 11.55
C GLU A 146 -27.74 -16.75 12.76
N ARG A 147 -26.70 -17.08 13.54
CA ARG A 147 -26.85 -17.86 14.77
C ARG A 147 -27.70 -17.13 15.81
N GLN A 148 -27.47 -15.83 16.01
CA GLN A 148 -28.26 -15.02 16.91
C GLN A 148 -29.72 -14.93 16.44
N ALA A 149 -29.95 -14.66 15.16
CA ALA A 149 -31.29 -14.62 14.58
C ALA A 149 -32.04 -15.94 14.76
N ALA A 150 -31.38 -17.08 14.56
CA ALA A 150 -31.96 -18.40 14.80
C ALA A 150 -32.31 -18.63 16.28
N LEU A 151 -31.46 -18.20 17.21
CA LEU A 151 -31.73 -18.27 18.65
C LEU A 151 -32.92 -17.40 19.06
N HIS A 152 -32.97 -16.15 18.58
CA HIS A 152 -34.09 -15.25 18.84
C HIS A 152 -35.39 -15.77 18.24
N LYS A 153 -35.35 -16.32 17.02
CA LYS A 153 -36.51 -16.95 16.38
C LYS A 153 -37.05 -18.11 17.22
N ARG A 154 -36.17 -19.02 17.65
CA ARG A 154 -36.55 -20.16 18.50
C ARG A 154 -37.13 -19.72 19.84
N SER A 155 -36.51 -18.73 20.51
CA SER A 155 -37.04 -18.20 21.77
C SER A 155 -38.42 -17.57 21.57
N ALA A 156 -38.62 -16.83 20.47
CA ALA A 156 -39.91 -16.23 20.16
C ALA A 156 -40.99 -17.27 19.84
N GLU A 157 -40.64 -18.35 19.14
CA GLU A 157 -41.52 -19.51 18.92
C GLU A 157 -41.91 -20.17 20.25
N GLU A 158 -40.94 -20.44 21.14
CA GLU A 158 -41.20 -21.02 22.46
C GLU A 158 -42.08 -20.10 23.35
N ASP A 159 -41.91 -18.79 23.25
CA ASP A 159 -42.75 -17.83 23.99
C ASP A 159 -44.16 -17.71 23.40
N LEU A 160 -44.30 -17.83 22.07
CA LEU A 160 -45.58 -17.91 21.39
C LEU A 160 -46.35 -19.17 21.81
N ASP A 161 -45.69 -20.32 21.83
CA ASP A 161 -46.28 -21.59 22.26
C ASP A 161 -46.77 -21.52 23.71
N LYS A 162 -45.98 -20.91 24.61
CA LYS A 162 -46.40 -20.67 26.01
C LYS A 162 -47.62 -19.75 26.07
N TRP A 163 -47.64 -18.66 25.31
CA TRP A 163 -48.76 -17.71 25.27
C TRP A 163 -50.04 -18.37 24.74
N VAL A 164 -49.94 -19.21 23.70
CA VAL A 164 -51.08 -20.00 23.20
C VAL A 164 -51.60 -20.96 24.27
N ALA A 165 -50.71 -21.71 24.94
CA ALA A 165 -51.12 -22.62 26.01
C ALA A 165 -51.78 -21.89 27.21
N GLU A 166 -51.31 -20.69 27.56
CA GLU A 166 -51.90 -19.87 28.62
C GLU A 166 -53.26 -19.25 28.26
N THR A 167 -53.49 -18.96 26.97
CA THR A 167 -54.76 -18.40 26.48
C THR A 167 -55.80 -19.48 26.22
N GLU A 168 -55.42 -20.63 25.63
CA GLU A 168 -56.31 -21.80 25.47
C GLU A 168 -56.74 -22.41 26.82
N GLY A 169 -55.92 -22.26 27.87
CA GLY A 169 -56.29 -22.63 29.25
C GLY A 169 -57.22 -21.64 29.96
N LYS A 170 -57.45 -20.44 29.41
CA LYS A 170 -58.30 -19.39 30.00
C LYS A 170 -59.57 -19.10 29.21
N ASP A 171 -59.62 -19.45 27.93
CA ASP A 171 -60.79 -19.19 27.07
C ASP A 171 -61.61 -20.46 26.79
N THR A 172 -62.29 -20.97 27.80
CA THR A 172 -63.61 -21.60 27.58
C THR A 172 -64.70 -20.55 27.76
N SER A 173 -64.65 -19.46 26.99
CA SER A 173 -65.76 -18.50 26.82
C SER A 173 -65.50 -17.55 25.65
N GLN A 174 -66.03 -17.93 24.48
CA GLN A 174 -66.36 -17.07 23.32
C GLN A 174 -65.22 -16.47 22.48
N ALA A 175 -65.09 -16.98 21.24
CA ALA A 175 -64.91 -16.18 20.02
C ALA A 175 -65.24 -17.10 18.80
N THR A 176 -66.43 -17.02 18.20
CA THR A 176 -66.77 -16.22 16.99
C THR A 176 -65.68 -16.11 15.94
N SER A 177 -66.03 -16.57 14.74
CA SER A 177 -65.30 -16.58 13.48
C SER A 177 -64.50 -15.29 13.19
N SER A 178 -63.23 -15.44 12.80
CA SER A 178 -62.51 -14.42 12.06
C SER A 178 -61.77 -15.07 10.88
N GLU A 179 -62.04 -14.55 9.68
CA GLU A 179 -61.31 -14.87 8.46
C GLU A 179 -59.83 -14.45 8.57
N PRO A 180 -58.91 -15.10 7.84
CA PRO A 180 -57.50 -14.74 7.90
C PRO A 180 -57.29 -13.31 7.39
N ILE A 181 -56.78 -12.44 8.26
CA ILE A 181 -56.33 -11.10 7.87
C ILE A 181 -55.08 -11.25 7.01
N VAL A 182 -55.25 -11.14 5.69
CA VAL A 182 -54.15 -11.07 4.72
C VAL A 182 -53.44 -9.73 4.91
N THR A 183 -52.22 -9.77 5.43
CA THR A 183 -51.40 -8.55 5.59
C THR A 183 -50.65 -8.23 4.29
N TYR A 184 -50.28 -6.96 4.10
CA TYR A 184 -49.61 -6.46 2.89
C TYR A 184 -48.26 -7.17 2.57
N PHE A 185 -47.64 -7.82 3.56
CA PHE A 185 -46.38 -8.56 3.39
C PHE A 185 -46.55 -9.93 2.71
N ASP A 186 -47.71 -10.59 2.83
CA ASP A 186 -47.96 -11.89 2.19
C ASP A 186 -48.10 -11.82 0.67
N ARG A 187 -48.30 -10.61 0.12
CA ARG A 187 -48.39 -10.41 -1.34
C ARG A 187 -47.04 -10.17 -2.03
N GLN A 188 -45.95 -10.00 -1.28
CA GLN A 188 -44.66 -9.57 -1.85
C GLN A 188 -43.54 -10.62 -1.77
N VAL A 189 -43.77 -11.77 -1.13
CA VAL A 189 -42.78 -12.85 -1.07
C VAL A 189 -43.31 -14.07 -1.83
N LEU A 190 -42.98 -14.10 -3.13
CA LEU A 190 -42.75 -15.24 -4.04
C LEU A 190 -43.37 -14.98 -5.43
N PRO A 191 -42.57 -14.88 -6.52
CA PRO A 191 -43.02 -15.39 -7.79
C PRO A 191 -43.16 -16.92 -7.69
N ASP A 192 -44.18 -17.47 -8.35
CA ASP A 192 -44.60 -18.88 -8.30
C ASP A 192 -43.43 -19.89 -8.26
N PRO A 193 -43.58 -21.03 -7.55
CA PRO A 193 -42.64 -22.13 -7.72
C PRO A 193 -42.68 -22.58 -9.18
N MET A 194 -41.59 -22.32 -9.92
CA MET A 194 -41.41 -22.88 -11.25
C MET A 194 -41.67 -24.39 -11.21
N ASN A 195 -42.43 -24.83 -12.20
CA ASN A 195 -42.80 -26.22 -12.43
C ASN A 195 -41.55 -27.10 -12.44
N LYS A 196 -41.51 -28.12 -11.57
CA LYS A 196 -40.44 -29.14 -11.54
C LYS A 196 -40.43 -30.05 -12.77
N SER A 197 -41.30 -29.85 -13.75
CA SER A 197 -41.32 -30.58 -15.01
C SER A 197 -40.35 -30.06 -16.07
N ASP A 198 -39.79 -28.85 -15.89
CA ASP A 198 -39.03 -28.20 -16.97
C ASP A 198 -37.50 -28.25 -16.76
N LEU A 199 -37.03 -28.89 -15.67
CA LEU A 199 -35.60 -29.03 -15.31
C LEU A 199 -35.01 -30.43 -15.59
N ALA A 200 -35.76 -31.34 -16.21
CA ALA A 200 -35.31 -32.72 -16.47
C ALA A 200 -34.73 -32.94 -17.88
N ALA A 201 -34.25 -31.90 -18.55
CA ALA A 201 -33.69 -32.02 -19.90
C ALA A 201 -32.46 -31.12 -20.10
N GLN A 202 -31.45 -31.25 -19.24
CA GLN A 202 -30.09 -30.82 -19.60
C GLN A 202 -29.02 -31.52 -18.75
N ASP A 203 -28.96 -32.85 -18.84
CA ASP A 203 -27.72 -33.58 -18.59
C ASP A 203 -26.91 -33.51 -19.90
N GLY A 204 -25.93 -32.63 -19.93
CA GLY A 204 -24.98 -32.48 -21.03
C GLY A 204 -23.69 -31.87 -20.52
N ASP A 205 -22.75 -32.75 -20.20
CA ASP A 205 -21.28 -32.59 -20.25
C ASP A 205 -20.71 -31.17 -20.04
N ASP A 206 -20.24 -30.90 -18.81
CA ASP A 206 -19.28 -29.81 -18.52
C ASP A 206 -17.97 -30.43 -17.99
N ASP A 207 -17.12 -30.87 -18.92
CA ASP A 207 -15.66 -30.87 -18.75
C ASP A 207 -15.19 -29.40 -18.88
N ASP A 208 -15.00 -28.70 -17.76
CA ASP A 208 -14.36 -27.38 -17.74
C ASP A 208 -12.84 -27.54 -17.50
N PRO A 209 -11.97 -27.34 -18.52
CA PRO A 209 -10.54 -27.65 -18.45
C PRO A 209 -9.69 -26.66 -17.63
N ASP A 210 -10.27 -25.59 -17.07
CA ASP A 210 -9.53 -24.53 -16.36
C ASP A 210 -9.70 -24.52 -14.82
N ALA A 211 -10.26 -25.58 -14.25
CA ALA A 211 -10.34 -25.74 -12.79
C ALA A 211 -8.96 -26.10 -12.19
N ILE A 212 -8.17 -25.08 -11.83
CA ILE A 212 -6.89 -25.24 -11.13
C ILE A 212 -7.14 -25.80 -9.72
N PRO A 213 -6.67 -27.01 -9.36
CA PRO A 213 -6.87 -27.56 -8.03
C PRO A 213 -5.97 -26.84 -7.01
N LEU A 214 -6.57 -26.30 -5.95
CA LEU A 214 -5.85 -25.71 -4.81
C LEU A 214 -4.95 -26.76 -4.14
N PRO A 215 -3.65 -26.47 -3.89
CA PRO A 215 -2.75 -27.44 -3.26
C PRO A 215 -3.16 -27.75 -1.81
N ALA A 216 -3.37 -29.04 -1.54
CA ALA A 216 -3.89 -29.59 -0.29
C ALA A 216 -2.93 -29.54 0.93
N ALA A 217 -2.02 -28.56 1.02
CA ALA A 217 -0.95 -28.64 2.01
C ALA A 217 -0.55 -27.29 2.60
N TYR A 218 -1.37 -26.67 3.44
CA TYR A 218 -0.83 -25.79 4.49
C TYR A 218 -1.61 -25.92 5.80
N HIS A 219 -1.35 -27.04 6.48
CA HIS A 219 -1.65 -27.23 7.88
C HIS A 219 -0.62 -26.47 8.75
N ALA A 220 -1.16 -25.71 9.71
CA ALA A 220 -0.65 -25.50 11.06
C ALA A 220 0.68 -24.71 11.31
N LYS A 221 0.49 -23.59 12.05
CA LYS A 221 1.42 -22.92 12.98
C LYS A 221 2.47 -21.99 12.37
N THR A 222 2.06 -20.77 12.05
CA THR A 222 2.94 -19.60 12.03
C THR A 222 2.65 -18.70 13.24
N LEU A 223 3.72 -18.34 13.96
CA LEU A 223 3.82 -17.67 15.26
C LEU A 223 3.02 -16.37 15.49
N ARG A 224 2.25 -15.89 14.50
CA ARG A 224 1.42 -14.67 14.63
C ARG A 224 0.17 -14.85 15.48
N SER A 225 -0.28 -16.09 15.71
CA SER A 225 -1.49 -16.34 16.51
C SER A 225 -1.29 -16.17 18.02
N SER A 226 -0.07 -16.27 18.56
CA SER A 226 0.15 -16.13 20.01
C SER A 226 0.15 -14.66 20.47
N VAL A 227 0.59 -13.73 19.61
CA VAL A 227 0.65 -12.30 19.93
C VAL A 227 -0.76 -11.69 20.01
N LEU A 228 -1.68 -12.13 19.14
CA LEU A 228 -3.09 -11.71 19.18
C LEU A 228 -3.84 -12.26 20.41
N GLN A 229 -3.53 -13.48 20.84
CA GLN A 229 -4.12 -14.05 22.06
C GLN A 229 -3.65 -13.36 23.35
N HIS A 230 -2.46 -12.75 23.35
CA HIS A 230 -1.99 -11.95 24.49
C HIS A 230 -2.58 -10.54 24.52
N ALA A 231 -2.94 -9.97 23.36
CA ALA A 231 -3.55 -8.65 23.27
C ALA A 231 -5.00 -8.64 23.75
N SER A 232 -5.78 -9.72 23.55
CA SER A 232 -7.19 -9.77 23.97
C SER A 232 -7.40 -9.94 25.48
N LYS A 233 -6.33 -10.18 26.26
CA LYS A 233 -6.40 -10.35 27.73
C LYS A 233 -6.16 -9.05 28.51
N LYS A 234 -5.82 -7.95 27.85
CA LYS A 234 -5.68 -6.64 28.50
C LYS A 234 -6.99 -5.88 28.38
N ASN A 235 -7.64 -5.61 29.52
CA ASN A 235 -8.83 -4.77 29.59
C ASN A 235 -8.57 -3.42 28.88
N PRO A 236 -9.49 -2.92 28.05
CA PRO A 236 -9.32 -1.64 27.39
C PRO A 236 -9.33 -0.50 28.43
N LEU A 237 -8.38 0.43 28.30
CA LEU A 237 -8.30 1.62 29.15
C LEU A 237 -9.49 2.56 28.85
N PRO A 238 -10.15 3.13 29.88
CA PRO A 238 -11.26 4.06 29.68
C PRO A 238 -10.69 5.44 29.32
N ALA A 239 -10.57 5.74 28.03
CA ALA A 239 -10.00 7.01 27.55
C ALA A 239 -10.97 7.91 26.77
N PHE A 240 -12.27 7.61 26.80
CA PHE A 240 -13.30 8.43 26.12
C PHE A 240 -14.53 8.65 27.00
N ASP A 241 -14.33 9.14 28.23
CA ASP A 241 -15.42 9.74 29.00
C ASP A 241 -15.33 11.27 28.90
N ILE A 242 -16.24 11.89 28.15
CA ILE A 242 -16.24 13.33 27.81
C ILE A 242 -16.94 14.15 28.93
N ARG A 243 -17.23 13.54 30.08
CA ARG A 243 -17.94 14.17 31.20
C ARG A 243 -17.01 14.50 32.38
N GLU A 244 -15.97 15.31 32.15
CA GLU A 244 -15.34 16.02 33.26
C GLU A 244 -15.19 17.52 32.97
N PRO A 245 -15.68 18.40 33.87
CA PRO A 245 -15.52 19.85 33.70
C PRO A 245 -14.07 20.25 33.98
N LYS A 246 -13.44 20.90 32.99
CA LYS A 246 -12.08 21.47 33.07
C LYS A 246 -11.92 22.37 34.30
N THR A 247 -11.14 21.91 35.28
CA THR A 247 -10.60 22.78 36.34
C THR A 247 -9.49 23.66 35.73
N LYS A 248 -9.65 24.98 35.84
CA LYS A 248 -8.65 25.95 35.38
C LYS A 248 -7.42 25.92 36.32
N PRO A 249 -6.19 25.99 35.80
CA PRO A 249 -5.01 26.15 36.64
C PRO A 249 -4.95 27.56 37.25
N LYS A 250 -4.61 27.57 38.54
CA LYS A 250 -4.45 28.72 39.43
C LYS A 250 -3.22 29.53 39.00
N ALA A 251 -3.39 30.85 38.83
CA ALA A 251 -2.28 31.76 38.56
C ALA A 251 -1.38 31.86 39.80
N GLU A 252 -0.10 31.53 39.66
CA GLU A 252 0.94 31.86 40.63
C GLU A 252 1.57 33.21 40.25
N GLU A 253 1.60 34.12 41.22
CA GLU A 253 2.18 35.46 41.13
C GLU A 253 3.72 35.41 41.02
N PRO A 254 4.36 36.32 40.26
CA PRO A 254 5.81 36.40 40.21
C PRO A 254 6.39 37.05 41.48
N SER A 255 7.36 36.35 42.07
CA SER A 255 8.18 36.78 43.19
C SER A 255 8.88 38.12 42.94
N LYS A 256 8.63 39.09 43.83
CA LYS A 256 9.44 40.29 44.05
C LYS A 256 10.87 39.90 44.48
N ALA A 257 11.85 40.17 43.62
CA ALA A 257 13.23 40.38 44.04
C ALA A 257 13.56 41.86 43.81
N LEU A 258 13.33 42.65 44.86
CA LEU A 258 13.66 44.06 44.92
C LEU A 258 15.17 44.19 45.19
N LEU A 259 15.88 44.86 44.29
CA LEU A 259 17.20 45.40 44.53
C LEU A 259 17.19 46.25 45.82
N LYS A 260 18.18 46.03 46.69
CA LYS A 260 18.73 47.08 47.54
C LYS A 260 20.19 47.25 47.18
N ALA A 261 20.50 48.44 46.69
CA ALA A 261 21.81 49.05 46.75
C ALA A 261 22.13 49.40 48.22
N ASP A 262 23.42 49.37 48.58
CA ASP A 262 24.18 50.54 49.07
C ASP A 262 25.41 50.11 49.90
N GLY A 263 26.57 50.65 49.49
CA GLY A 263 27.62 51.21 50.35
C GLY A 263 28.40 50.30 51.30
N GLU A 264 29.65 49.98 50.95
CA GLU A 264 30.88 50.64 51.42
C GLU A 264 32.09 50.20 50.60
#